data_AF-A0A9P8CHA2-F1
#
_entry.id   AF-A0A9P8CHA2-F1
#
_cell.length_a   1.000
_cell.length_b   1.000
_cell.length_c   1.000
_cell.angle_alpha   90.00
_cell.angle_beta   90.00
_cell.angle_gamma   90.00
#
_symmetry.space_group_name_H-M   'P 1'
#
loop_
_entity.id
_entity.type
_entity.pdbx_description
1 polymer ?
#
loop_
_entity_poly.entity_id
_entity_poly.type
_entity_poly.pdbx_seq_one_letter_code
_entity_poly.pdbx_strand_id
1 'polypeptide(L)'
;MMNYYKTKHNVLHFPFHFYLKLTLQEPLEARAQSFKVVAEGEQPVVDTVVVHGLKGHRDKIWTAANGTHWLRDLLPTGISNGRVFC
;
A
#
# COMPACT_ATOMS: atom_id res chain seq x y z
N MET A 1 17.97 49.36 -14.05
CA MET A 1 18.66 48.36 -14.90
C MET A 1 18.43 47.00 -14.25
N MET A 2 17.69 46.12 -14.92
CA MET A 2 17.45 44.74 -14.49
C MET A 2 18.76 43.95 -14.66
N ASN A 3 19.12 43.08 -13.72
CA ASN A 3 19.93 41.89 -13.98
C ASN A 3 19.71 40.85 -12.88
N TYR A 4 18.84 39.89 -13.20
CA TYR A 4 18.86 38.52 -12.69
C TYR A 4 20.22 37.89 -13.03
N TYR A 5 20.76 36.95 -12.24
CA TYR A 5 21.32 35.65 -12.70
C TYR A 5 21.96 34.82 -11.55
N LYS A 6 21.49 33.57 -11.46
CA LYS A 6 22.22 32.31 -11.23
C LYS A 6 22.59 31.86 -9.79
N THR A 7 21.78 30.91 -9.32
CA THR A 7 22.02 29.78 -8.39
C THR A 7 23.28 29.80 -7.53
N LYS A 8 23.07 29.82 -6.20
CA LYS A 8 23.96 29.16 -5.24
C LYS A 8 23.25 27.91 -4.71
N HIS A 9 23.84 26.77 -5.00
CA HIS A 9 23.57 25.51 -4.31
C HIS A 9 23.91 25.73 -2.83
N ASN A 10 22.90 25.99 -2.00
CA ASN A 10 23.06 25.97 -0.56
C ASN A 10 22.83 24.54 -0.09
N VAL A 11 23.88 23.73 -0.13
CA VAL A 11 23.92 22.48 0.61
C VAL A 11 24.02 22.86 2.07
N LEU A 12 22.90 22.78 2.79
CA LEU A 12 22.91 22.85 4.25
C LEU A 12 23.10 21.43 4.78
N HIS A 13 24.30 21.17 5.30
CA HIS A 13 24.61 19.95 6.02
C HIS A 13 24.21 20.13 7.48
N PHE A 14 23.11 19.50 7.90
CA PHE A 14 22.74 19.38 9.31
C PHE A 14 23.05 17.97 9.84
N PRO A 15 23.75 17.82 10.98
CA PRO A 15 23.80 16.55 11.67
C PRO A 15 22.46 16.38 12.41
N PHE A 16 21.76 15.28 12.11
CA PHE A 16 20.44 14.89 12.62
C PHE A 16 19.24 15.71 12.08
N HIS A 17 18.58 15.16 11.05
CA HIS A 17 17.42 15.76 10.37
C HIS A 17 16.09 15.14 10.85
N PHE A 18 15.44 15.73 11.87
CA PHE A 18 13.99 15.60 12.07
C PHE A 18 13.35 16.86 11.49
N TYR A 19 12.80 16.76 10.27
CA TYR A 19 12.11 17.88 9.62
C TYR A 19 10.62 17.62 9.65
N LEU A 20 9.89 18.40 10.45
CA LEU A 20 8.44 18.50 10.32
C LEU A 20 8.15 19.28 9.04
N LYS A 21 7.95 18.56 7.94
CA LYS A 21 7.54 19.13 6.65
C LYS A 21 6.02 19.35 6.69
N LEU A 22 5.60 20.57 6.99
CA LEU A 22 4.21 21.03 6.80
C LEU A 22 3.95 21.18 5.30
N THR A 23 3.72 20.06 4.62
CA THR A 23 3.17 20.04 3.26
C THR A 23 1.65 20.07 3.37
N LEU A 24 1.02 21.02 2.67
CA LEU A 24 -0.43 21.09 2.49
C LEU A 24 -0.92 19.70 2.06
N GLN A 25 -1.86 19.16 2.83
CA GLN A 25 -2.41 17.80 2.69
C GLN A 25 -2.78 17.56 1.21
N GLU A 26 -2.09 16.61 0.56
CA GLU A 26 -2.56 16.08 -0.71
C GLU A 26 -4.00 15.57 -0.53
N PRO A 27 -4.92 15.79 -1.48
CA PRO A 27 -6.30 15.34 -1.34
C PRO A 27 -6.32 13.86 -0.94
N LEU A 28 -7.11 13.55 0.09
CA LEU A 28 -7.14 12.26 0.80
C LEU A 28 -7.27 11.04 -0.14
N GLU A 29 -7.80 11.26 -1.33
CA GLU A 29 -8.05 10.28 -2.39
C GLU A 29 -6.80 9.84 -3.19
N ALA A 30 -5.65 10.53 -3.07
CA ALA A 30 -4.43 10.18 -3.80
C ALA A 30 -3.50 9.20 -3.05
N ARG A 31 -3.94 8.67 -1.89
CA ARG A 31 -3.19 7.65 -1.15
C ARG A 31 -3.40 6.30 -1.83
N ALA A 32 -2.56 6.03 -2.82
CA ALA A 32 -2.42 4.75 -3.51
C ALA A 32 -2.67 3.57 -2.55
N GLN A 33 -3.67 2.74 -2.86
CA GLN A 33 -3.97 1.52 -2.13
C GLN A 33 -2.73 0.62 -2.13
N SER A 34 -2.00 0.59 -1.02
CA SER A 34 -0.75 -0.18 -0.88
C SER A 34 -0.97 -1.69 -0.89
N PHE A 35 -2.22 -2.14 -0.84
CA PHE A 35 -2.61 -3.54 -0.84
C PHE A 35 -3.48 -3.85 -2.06
N LYS A 36 -3.25 -5.00 -2.68
CA LYS A 36 -4.02 -5.46 -3.84
C LYS A 36 -5.32 -6.07 -3.33
N VAL A 37 -6.46 -5.70 -3.92
CA VAL A 37 -7.71 -6.43 -3.70
C VAL A 37 -7.61 -7.79 -4.37
N VAL A 38 -7.83 -8.84 -3.57
CA VAL A 38 -7.81 -10.24 -4.00
C VAL A 38 -9.24 -10.79 -4.17
N ALA A 39 -10.18 -10.31 -3.36
CA ALA A 39 -11.61 -10.57 -3.49
C ALA A 39 -12.40 -9.35 -3.00
N GLU A 40 -13.45 -8.95 -3.71
CA GLU A 40 -14.25 -7.76 -3.35
C GLU A 40 -15.35 -8.07 -2.31
N GLY A 41 -15.97 -9.25 -2.40
CA GLY A 41 -17.18 -9.57 -1.65
C GLY A 41 -18.41 -8.81 -2.14
N GLU A 42 -19.61 -9.31 -1.85
CA GLU A 42 -20.86 -8.58 -2.11
C GLU A 42 -21.18 -7.66 -0.94
N GLN A 43 -21.29 -6.35 -1.21
CA GLN A 43 -21.56 -5.31 -0.19
C GLN A 43 -20.70 -5.52 1.07
N PRO A 44 -19.37 -5.41 0.93
CA PRO A 44 -18.47 -5.91 1.95
C PRO A 44 -18.66 -5.16 3.27
N VAL A 45 -18.83 -5.94 4.34
CA VAL A 45 -19.00 -5.43 5.71
C VAL A 45 -17.77 -5.68 6.59
N VAL A 46 -16.80 -6.45 6.08
CA VAL A 46 -15.53 -6.77 6.73
C VAL A 46 -14.40 -6.66 5.71
N ASP A 47 -13.36 -5.92 6.07
CA ASP A 47 -12.10 -5.88 5.34
C ASP A 47 -11.08 -6.84 5.99
N THR A 48 -10.57 -7.78 5.21
CA THR A 48 -9.54 -8.74 5.63
C THR A 48 -8.21 -8.38 4.98
N VAL A 49 -7.23 -7.96 5.78
CA VAL A 49 -5.87 -7.68 5.31
C VAL A 49 -4.97 -8.85 5.68
N VAL A 50 -4.36 -9.47 4.67
CA VAL A 50 -3.53 -10.66 4.85
C VAL A 50 -2.07 -10.32 4.57
N VAL A 51 -1.20 -10.61 5.53
CA VAL A 51 0.23 -10.32 5.45
C VAL A 51 1.01 -11.61 5.42
N HIS A 52 1.99 -11.69 4.53
CA HIS A 52 2.86 -12.83 4.45
C HIS A 52 4.02 -12.78 5.44
N GLY A 53 4.52 -13.96 5.81
CA GLY A 53 5.78 -14.08 6.55
C GLY A 53 7.00 -13.62 5.76
N LEU A 54 8.15 -13.58 6.44
CA LEU A 54 9.45 -13.21 5.85
C LEU A 54 9.77 -14.10 4.64
N LYS A 55 10.21 -13.48 3.53
CA LYS A 55 10.46 -14.12 2.22
C LYS A 55 9.23 -14.74 1.55
N GLY A 56 8.03 -14.55 2.10
CA GLY A 56 6.79 -14.94 1.45
C GLY A 56 6.53 -14.10 0.21
N HIS A 57 6.01 -14.73 -0.84
CA HIS A 57 5.48 -14.02 -2.01
C HIS A 57 3.95 -14.15 -1.97
N ARG A 58 3.24 -13.01 -2.06
CA ARG A 58 1.78 -12.96 -1.94
C ARG A 58 1.05 -14.00 -2.79
N ASP A 59 1.42 -14.16 -4.06
CA ASP A 59 0.70 -15.10 -4.93
C ASP A 59 1.10 -16.58 -4.73
N LYS A 60 2.23 -16.86 -4.06
CA LYS A 60 2.78 -18.22 -3.95
C LYS A 60 2.43 -18.88 -2.62
N ILE A 61 2.55 -18.17 -1.52
CA ILE A 61 2.40 -18.78 -0.18
C ILE A 61 0.94 -19.15 0.14
N TRP A 62 -0.01 -18.44 -0.48
CA TRP A 62 -1.43 -18.69 -0.33
C TRP A 62 -1.94 -19.73 -1.33
N THR A 63 -1.07 -20.22 -2.22
CA THR A 63 -1.40 -21.21 -3.23
C THR A 63 -0.92 -22.59 -2.79
N ALA A 64 -1.87 -23.50 -2.57
CA ALA A 64 -1.57 -24.89 -2.27
C ALA A 64 -0.96 -25.62 -3.48
N ALA A 65 -0.34 -26.78 -3.25
CA ALA A 65 0.32 -27.57 -4.30
C ALA A 65 -0.63 -27.98 -5.45
N ASN A 66 -1.94 -28.03 -5.20
CA ASN A 66 -2.97 -28.31 -6.21
C ASN A 66 -3.40 -27.05 -7.01
N GLY A 67 -2.75 -25.91 -6.81
CA GLY A 67 -3.07 -24.65 -7.49
C GLY A 67 -4.21 -23.83 -6.86
N THR A 68 -4.85 -24.33 -5.80
CA THR A 68 -5.90 -23.59 -5.07
C THR A 68 -5.29 -22.45 -4.27
N HIS A 69 -5.71 -21.22 -4.52
CA HIS A 69 -5.27 -20.03 -3.81
C HIS A 69 -6.27 -19.65 -2.73
N TRP A 70 -5.90 -19.86 -1.47
CA TRP A 70 -6.80 -19.80 -0.32
C TRP A 70 -7.59 -18.48 -0.23
N LEU A 71 -6.94 -17.33 -0.43
CA LEU A 71 -7.58 -16.03 -0.27
C LEU A 71 -8.68 -15.71 -1.30
N ARG A 72 -8.57 -16.24 -2.52
CA ARG A 72 -9.55 -15.99 -3.60
C ARG A 72 -10.51 -17.15 -3.80
N ASP A 73 -10.06 -18.39 -3.56
CA ASP A 73 -10.81 -19.58 -3.93
C ASP A 73 -11.56 -20.20 -2.73
N LEU A 74 -11.09 -20.00 -1.49
CA LEU A 74 -11.65 -20.62 -0.29
C LEU A 74 -12.19 -19.62 0.73
N LEU A 75 -11.48 -18.52 1.01
CA LEU A 75 -11.91 -17.55 2.01
C LEU A 75 -13.29 -16.94 1.70
N PRO A 76 -13.63 -16.60 0.42
CA PRO A 76 -14.96 -16.08 0.09
C PRO A 76 -16.10 -17.10 0.31
N THR A 77 -15.83 -18.41 0.40
CA THR A 77 -16.88 -19.40 0.70
C THR A 77 -17.28 -19.40 2.17
N GLY A 78 -16.39 -18.93 3.05
CA GLY A 78 -16.69 -18.79 4.49
C GLY A 78 -17.19 -17.38 4.86
N ILE A 79 -16.74 -16.35 4.13
CA ILE A 79 -17.10 -14.95 4.35
C ILE A 79 -17.45 -14.32 2.99
N SER A 80 -18.68 -14.53 2.52
CA SER A 80 -19.11 -14.08 1.18
C SER A 80 -19.21 -12.56 1.02
N ASN A 81 -19.42 -11.84 2.13
CA ASN A 81 -19.47 -10.38 2.22
C ASN A 81 -18.16 -9.79 2.79
N GLY A 82 -17.04 -10.48 2.57
CA GLY A 82 -15.71 -10.02 2.95
C GLY A 82 -14.93 -9.47 1.75
N ARG A 83 -14.28 -8.32 1.93
CA ARG A 83 -13.25 -7.83 1.00
C ARG A 83 -11.89 -8.28 1.51
N VAL A 84 -11.03 -8.75 0.60
CA VAL A 84 -9.73 -9.32 0.94
C VAL A 84 -8.61 -8.54 0.26
N PHE A 85 -7.61 -8.14 1.03
CA PHE A 85 -6.43 -7.40 0.60
C PHE A 85 -5.14 -8.19 0.88
N CYS A 86 -4.18 -8.17 -0.04
CA CYS A 86 -2.88 -8.83 0.11
C CYS A 86 -1.74 -8.09 -0.61
#